data_AF-A0A4Z0KLG7-F1
#
_entry.id   AF-A0A4Z0KLG7-F1
#
_cell.length_a   1.000
_cell.length_b   1.000
_cell.length_c   1.000
_cell.angle_alpha   90.00
_cell.angle_beta   90.00
_cell.angle_gamma   90.00
#
_symmetry.space_group_name_H-M   'P 1'
#
loop_
_entity.id
_entity.type
_entity.pdbx_description
1 polymer ?
#
loop_
_entity_poly.entity_id
_entity_poly.type
_entity_poly.pdbx_seq_one_letter_code
_entity_poly.pdbx_strand_id
1 'polypeptide(L)'
;MAIALAVLAAVALAYGALYQHEAVAGQNNSHNGLSWAHFKELLSNRKWLIGLVITGLGTVGNIVALALAPVMVVQPVGAFSLIVSVLLGVRHRGLKVNRRLVQAVVWCTVGVTIFVALSATTARTEVHLGSDALPLVWITAVVVAAGLSIMVFFRSAPQLVLIMAAGLLFACVATNTHLVSVQLLRAGLDQVTWLNVVGLIVATALGSWFVQNAYAAGPPEMVIAGLTVVDPIGAVVLGSVVLGEVSAAPVWLIVVIAATGLVACLGVVVLSRYHPDVKDREHQRRVARRTDQLTDTEES
;
A
#
# COMPACT_ATOMS: atom_id res chain seq x y z
N MET A 1 -18.10 -13.16 0.79
CA MET A 1 -16.97 -13.92 0.21
C MET A 1 -15.79 -13.05 -0.18
N ALA A 2 -15.96 -12.02 -1.03
CA ALA A 2 -14.85 -11.13 -1.43
C ALA A 2 -14.14 -10.41 -0.26
N ILE A 3 -14.88 -9.89 0.73
CA ILE A 3 -14.29 -9.26 1.93
C ILE A 3 -13.42 -10.25 2.72
N ALA A 4 -13.90 -11.48 2.91
CA ALA A 4 -13.12 -12.51 3.60
C ALA A 4 -11.85 -12.87 2.82
N LEU A 5 -11.92 -12.95 1.50
CA LEU A 5 -10.77 -13.16 0.63
C LEU A 5 -9.76 -12.00 0.72
N ALA A 6 -10.25 -10.75 0.73
CA ALA A 6 -9.40 -9.57 0.90
C ALA A 6 -8.67 -9.57 2.26
N VAL A 7 -9.36 -9.95 3.34
CA VAL A 7 -8.75 -10.11 4.66
C VAL A 7 -7.69 -11.22 4.64
N LEU A 8 -8.00 -12.38 4.06
CA LEU A 8 -7.03 -13.49 3.96
C LEU A 8 -5.81 -13.11 3.12
N ALA A 9 -6.01 -12.41 2.01
CA ALA A 9 -4.94 -11.88 1.16
C ALA A 9 -4.06 -10.89 1.93
N ALA A 10 -4.68 -9.95 2.65
CA ALA A 10 -4.01 -8.99 3.52
C ALA A 10 -3.16 -9.68 4.61
N VAL A 11 -3.69 -10.73 5.24
CA VAL A 11 -2.97 -11.53 6.24
C VAL A 11 -1.82 -12.29 5.60
N ALA A 12 -2.03 -12.93 4.44
CA ALA A 12 -0.98 -13.64 3.72
C ALA A 12 0.16 -12.67 3.37
N LEU A 13 -0.14 -11.51 2.77
CA LEU A 13 0.86 -10.49 2.43
C LEU A 13 1.67 -10.05 3.66
N ALA A 14 1.02 -9.85 4.81
CA ALA A 14 1.69 -9.52 6.08
C ALA A 14 2.66 -10.62 6.53
N TYR A 15 2.25 -11.88 6.53
CA TYR A 15 3.13 -13.00 6.86
C TYR A 15 4.27 -13.15 5.87
N GLY A 16 3.99 -13.06 4.56
CA GLY A 16 4.99 -13.17 3.51
C GLY A 16 6.12 -12.14 3.67
N ALA A 17 5.74 -10.89 3.94
CA ALA A 17 6.68 -9.82 4.24
C ALA A 17 7.51 -10.09 5.51
N LEU A 18 6.90 -10.65 6.56
CA LEU A 18 7.59 -10.99 7.80
C LEU A 18 8.65 -12.08 7.60
N TYR A 19 8.30 -13.16 6.90
CA TYR A 19 9.22 -14.26 6.58
C TYR A 19 10.39 -13.80 5.70
N GLN A 20 10.12 -12.93 4.72
CA GLN A 20 11.17 -12.34 3.88
C GLN A 20 12.08 -11.41 4.68
N HIS A 21 11.53 -10.58 5.57
CA HIS A 21 12.31 -9.68 6.42
C HIS A 21 13.22 -10.45 7.38
N GLU A 22 12.73 -11.50 8.04
CA GLU A 22 13.53 -12.35 8.92
C GLU A 22 14.63 -13.13 8.17
N ALA A 23 14.34 -13.59 6.95
CA ALA A 23 15.31 -14.30 6.12
C ALA A 23 16.46 -13.39 5.63
N VAL A 24 16.19 -12.10 5.45
CA VAL A 24 17.19 -11.09 5.08
C VAL A 24 17.96 -10.61 6.30
N ALA A 25 17.30 -10.38 7.44
CA ALA A 25 17.93 -9.92 8.67
C ALA A 25 18.86 -10.98 9.31
N GLY A 26 18.67 -12.27 9.01
CA GLY A 26 19.53 -13.34 9.48
C GLY A 26 20.83 -13.54 8.68
N GLN A 27 21.05 -12.80 7.59
CA GLN A 27 22.30 -12.83 6.83
C GLN A 27 23.23 -11.73 7.35
N ASN A 28 24.39 -12.13 7.89
CA ASN A 28 25.32 -11.23 8.57
C ASN A 28 25.81 -10.08 7.68
N ASN A 29 25.83 -8.89 8.27
CA ASN A 29 26.38 -7.62 7.80
C ASN A 29 27.55 -7.75 6.79
N SER A 30 27.29 -7.44 5.53
CA SER A 30 28.31 -6.80 4.68
C SER A 30 27.69 -5.56 4.04
N HIS A 31 28.34 -4.42 4.25
CA HIS A 31 27.92 -3.07 3.88
C HIS A 31 27.98 -2.80 2.35
N ASN A 32 27.77 -3.81 1.51
CA ASN A 32 27.69 -3.65 0.07
C ASN A 32 26.30 -4.09 -0.40
N GLY A 33 25.65 -3.25 -1.21
CA GLY A 33 24.30 -3.48 -1.73
C GLY A 33 24.11 -4.84 -2.40
N LEU A 34 22.84 -5.18 -2.71
CA LEU A 34 22.41 -6.47 -3.28
C LEU A 34 23.26 -6.92 -4.48
N SER A 35 24.35 -7.65 -4.21
CA SER A 35 25.14 -8.37 -5.21
C SER A 35 24.31 -9.53 -5.75
N TRP A 36 24.50 -9.88 -7.02
CA TRP A 36 23.87 -11.03 -7.66
C TRP A 36 24.14 -12.35 -6.90
N ALA A 37 25.27 -12.42 -6.20
CA ALA A 37 25.60 -13.52 -5.30
C ALA A 37 24.64 -13.62 -4.10
N HIS A 38 24.34 -12.49 -3.44
CA HIS A 38 23.39 -12.43 -2.32
C HIS A 38 21.97 -12.78 -2.78
N PHE A 39 21.55 -12.36 -3.98
CA PHE A 39 20.24 -12.74 -4.51
C PHE A 39 20.09 -14.26 -4.69
N LYS A 40 21.14 -14.93 -5.17
CA LYS A 40 21.18 -16.40 -5.32
C LYS A 40 21.17 -17.12 -3.97
N GLU A 41 21.79 -16.52 -2.96
CA GLU A 41 21.79 -17.02 -1.58
C GLU A 41 20.41 -16.87 -0.92
N LEU A 42 19.71 -15.75 -1.15
CA LEU A 42 18.30 -15.59 -0.74
C LEU A 42 17.39 -16.64 -1.39
N LEU A 43 17.57 -16.92 -2.69
CA LEU A 43 16.81 -17.96 -3.40
C LEU A 43 17.02 -19.36 -2.81
N SER A 44 18.11 -19.59 -2.08
CA SER A 44 18.39 -20.86 -1.40
C SER A 44 17.80 -20.91 0.02
N ASN A 45 17.35 -19.77 0.56
CA ASN A 45 16.77 -19.69 1.89
C ASN A 45 15.30 -20.13 1.88
N ARG A 46 15.00 -21.28 2.50
CA ARG A 46 13.65 -21.85 2.59
C ARG A 46 12.62 -20.88 3.19
N LYS A 47 13.00 -20.08 4.20
CA LYS A 47 12.08 -19.08 4.80
C LYS A 47 11.76 -17.96 3.81
N TRP A 48 12.74 -17.55 3.00
CA TRP A 48 12.54 -16.56 1.97
C TRP A 48 11.62 -17.07 0.84
N LEU A 49 11.82 -18.32 0.41
CA LEU A 49 10.94 -18.96 -0.58
C LEU A 49 9.51 -19.14 -0.07
N ILE A 50 9.32 -19.53 1.20
CA ILE A 50 8.00 -19.60 1.83
C ILE A 50 7.36 -18.22 1.85
N GLY A 51 8.11 -17.19 2.25
CA GLY A 51 7.65 -15.80 2.20
C GLY A 51 7.25 -15.36 0.79
N LEU A 52 8.02 -15.73 -0.23
CA LEU A 52 7.72 -15.45 -1.64
C LEU A 52 6.42 -16.12 -2.10
N VAL A 53 6.23 -17.39 -1.78
CA VAL A 53 5.00 -18.13 -2.11
C VAL A 53 3.79 -17.52 -1.41
N ILE A 54 3.92 -17.21 -0.11
CA ILE A 54 2.84 -16.59 0.66
C ILE A 54 2.48 -15.21 0.09
N THR A 55 3.48 -14.38 -0.24
CA THR A 55 3.27 -13.07 -0.87
C THR A 55 2.64 -13.20 -2.26
N GLY A 56 3.05 -14.20 -3.05
CA GLY A 56 2.45 -14.51 -4.34
C GLY A 56 0.98 -14.88 -4.22
N LEU A 57 0.65 -15.81 -3.30
CA LEU A 57 -0.72 -16.21 -3.01
C LEU A 57 -1.57 -15.04 -2.48
N GLY A 58 -0.99 -14.21 -1.60
CA GLY A 58 -1.65 -13.00 -1.11
C GLY A 58 -1.95 -12.00 -2.23
N THR A 59 -1.00 -11.79 -3.15
CA THR A 59 -1.18 -10.92 -4.32
C THR A 59 -2.29 -11.44 -5.23
N VAL A 60 -2.27 -12.74 -5.56
CA VAL A 60 -3.32 -13.36 -6.38
C VAL A 60 -4.68 -13.25 -5.68
N GLY A 61 -4.74 -13.52 -4.38
CA GLY A 61 -5.95 -13.35 -3.58
C GLY A 61 -6.47 -11.90 -3.60
N ASN A 62 -5.58 -10.92 -3.56
CA ASN A 62 -5.93 -9.50 -3.64
C ASN A 62 -6.49 -9.13 -5.02
N ILE A 63 -5.86 -9.61 -6.10
CA ILE A 63 -6.34 -9.42 -7.47
C ILE A 63 -7.75 -10.02 -7.63
N VAL A 64 -7.94 -11.24 -7.14
CA VAL A 64 -9.26 -11.89 -7.17
C VAL A 64 -10.27 -11.14 -6.30
N ALA A 65 -9.87 -10.63 -5.12
CA ALA A 65 -10.74 -9.82 -4.28
C ALA A 65 -11.18 -8.53 -4.99
N LEU A 66 -10.25 -7.85 -5.67
CA LEU A 66 -10.55 -6.69 -6.52
C LEU A 66 -11.46 -7.07 -7.69
N ALA A 67 -11.35 -8.26 -8.27
CA ALA A 67 -12.27 -8.67 -9.33
C ALA A 67 -13.71 -8.95 -8.83
N LEU A 68 -13.84 -9.33 -7.56
CA LEU A 68 -15.09 -9.76 -6.95
C LEU A 68 -15.81 -8.64 -6.18
N ALA A 69 -15.10 -7.60 -5.76
CA ALA A 69 -15.65 -6.48 -5.00
C ALA A 69 -15.12 -5.12 -5.48
N PRO A 70 -15.92 -4.05 -5.31
CA PRO A 70 -15.53 -2.68 -5.64
C PRO A 70 -14.18 -2.29 -5.02
N VAL A 71 -13.38 -1.51 -5.75
CA VAL A 71 -12.05 -1.07 -5.27
C VAL A 71 -12.20 -0.27 -3.98
N MET A 72 -13.29 0.49 -3.87
CA MET A 72 -13.65 1.25 -2.67
C MET A 72 -13.76 0.37 -1.43
N VAL A 73 -14.24 -0.88 -1.57
CA VAL A 73 -14.38 -1.81 -0.44
C VAL A 73 -13.07 -2.52 -0.12
N VAL A 74 -12.32 -2.93 -1.15
CA VAL A 74 -11.12 -3.79 -0.98
C VAL A 74 -9.92 -3.01 -0.45
N GLN A 75 -9.71 -1.77 -0.91
CA GLN A 75 -8.52 -0.99 -0.53
C GLN A 75 -8.41 -0.73 0.99
N PRO A 76 -9.47 -0.30 1.69
CA PRO A 76 -9.42 -0.12 3.15
C PRO A 76 -9.24 -1.45 3.91
N VAL A 77 -9.73 -2.57 3.36
CA VAL A 77 -9.48 -3.91 3.94
C VAL A 77 -8.00 -4.28 3.83
N GLY A 78 -7.29 -3.80 2.79
CA GLY A 78 -5.84 -3.90 2.70
C GLY A 78 -5.13 -3.29 3.91
N ALA A 79 -5.63 -2.17 4.45
CA ALA A 79 -5.07 -1.54 5.66
C ALA A 79 -5.22 -2.42 6.93
N PHE A 80 -6.15 -3.37 6.94
CA PHE A 80 -6.29 -4.34 8.02
C PHE A 80 -5.07 -5.28 8.13
N SER A 81 -4.30 -5.48 7.05
CA SER A 81 -3.02 -6.20 7.09
C SER A 81 -2.05 -5.58 8.10
N LEU A 82 -2.02 -4.25 8.21
CA LEU A 82 -1.14 -3.53 9.13
C LEU A 82 -1.53 -3.80 10.58
N ILE A 83 -2.82 -3.87 10.88
CA ILE A 83 -3.32 -4.22 12.22
C ILE A 83 -2.88 -5.65 12.58
N VAL A 84 -3.01 -6.60 11.64
CA VAL A 84 -2.57 -7.98 11.86
C VAL A 84 -1.05 -8.07 12.04
N SER A 85 -0.27 -7.32 11.24
CA SER A 85 1.18 -7.21 11.40
C SER A 85 1.58 -6.68 12.78
N VAL A 86 0.89 -5.66 13.29
CA VAL A 86 1.10 -5.13 14.64
C VAL A 86 0.82 -6.19 15.70
N LEU A 87 -0.33 -6.87 15.60
CA LEU A 87 -0.73 -7.94 16.53
C LEU A 87 0.27 -9.10 16.54
N LEU A 88 0.76 -9.50 15.38
CA LEU A 88 1.79 -10.53 15.24
C LEU A 88 3.13 -10.07 15.81
N GLY A 89 3.53 -8.82 15.57
CA GLY A 89 4.72 -8.23 16.17
C GLY A 89 4.65 -8.25 17.70
N VAL A 90 3.50 -7.89 18.28
CA VAL A 90 3.27 -7.96 19.73
C VAL A 90 3.42 -9.39 20.24
N ARG A 91 2.83 -10.37 19.54
CA ARG A 91 2.82 -11.77 20.00
C ARG A 91 4.16 -12.49 19.82
N HIS A 92 4.85 -12.30 18.70
CA HIS A 92 6.07 -13.05 18.37
C HIS A 92 7.35 -12.30 18.73
N ARG A 93 7.35 -10.97 18.74
CA ARG A 93 8.54 -10.14 19.01
C ARG A 93 8.51 -9.48 20.40
N GLY A 94 7.47 -9.73 21.20
CA GLY A 94 7.34 -9.21 22.57
C GLY A 94 7.22 -7.68 22.63
N LEU A 95 6.68 -7.05 21.59
CA LEU A 95 6.58 -5.59 21.52
C LEU A 95 5.74 -5.03 22.67
N LYS A 96 6.24 -3.99 23.34
CA LYS A 96 5.53 -3.35 24.45
C LYS A 96 4.29 -2.62 23.92
N VAL A 97 3.13 -3.15 24.27
CA VAL A 97 1.83 -2.58 23.90
C VAL A 97 1.59 -1.29 24.70
N ASN A 98 1.57 -0.15 24.01
CA ASN A 98 1.18 1.13 24.61
C ASN A 98 -0.34 1.33 24.49
N ARG A 99 -0.99 1.90 25.51
CA ARG A 99 -2.42 2.24 25.51
C ARG A 99 -2.83 3.10 24.30
N ARG A 100 -1.94 3.98 23.83
CA ARG A 100 -2.16 4.77 22.59
C ARG A 100 -2.17 3.92 21.32
N LEU A 101 -1.35 2.87 21.26
CA LEU A 101 -1.31 1.93 20.13
C LEU A 101 -2.61 1.11 20.08
N VAL A 102 -3.09 0.63 21.23
CA VAL A 102 -4.36 -0.09 21.33
C VAL A 102 -5.53 0.79 20.91
N GLN A 103 -5.59 2.03 21.39
CA GLN A 103 -6.63 2.98 20.98
C GLN A 103 -6.60 3.25 19.46
N ALA A 104 -5.41 3.43 18.88
CA ALA A 104 -5.26 3.62 17.43
C ALA A 104 -5.76 2.42 16.64
N VAL A 105 -5.40 1.19 17.07
CA VAL A 105 -5.89 -0.04 16.45
C VAL A 105 -7.41 -0.11 16.53
N VAL A 106 -8.01 0.08 17.70
CA VAL A 106 -9.47 0.00 17.88
C VAL A 106 -10.21 1.01 17.01
N TRP A 107 -9.79 2.29 17.01
CA TRP A 107 -10.41 3.31 16.18
C TRP A 107 -10.26 3.04 14.68
N CYS A 108 -9.09 2.56 14.25
CA CYS A 108 -8.85 2.17 12.87
C CYS A 108 -9.74 0.98 12.46
N THR A 109 -9.80 -0.07 13.28
CA THR A 109 -10.65 -1.25 13.06
C THR A 109 -12.11 -0.83 12.92
N VAL A 110 -12.64 -0.06 13.88
CA VAL A 110 -14.04 0.39 13.85
C VAL A 110 -14.33 1.24 12.62
N GLY A 111 -13.45 2.22 12.31
CA GLY A 111 -13.61 3.09 11.15
C GLY A 111 -13.63 2.31 9.84
N VAL A 112 -12.66 1.42 9.62
CA VAL A 112 -12.59 0.57 8.42
C VAL A 112 -13.78 -0.38 8.35
N THR A 113 -14.18 -1.02 9.45
CA THR A 113 -15.33 -1.94 9.46
C THR A 113 -16.63 -1.23 9.10
N ILE A 114 -16.90 -0.06 9.67
CA ILE A 114 -18.10 0.73 9.34
C ILE A 114 -18.05 1.16 7.87
N PHE A 115 -16.91 1.71 7.42
CA PHE A 115 -16.72 2.13 6.05
C PHE A 115 -16.97 0.98 5.06
N VAL A 116 -16.35 -0.17 5.29
CA VAL A 116 -16.48 -1.37 4.45
C VAL A 116 -17.91 -1.89 4.44
N ALA A 117 -18.60 -1.88 5.59
CA ALA A 117 -19.99 -2.31 5.67
C ALA A 117 -20.92 -1.40 4.85
N LEU A 118 -20.78 -0.08 4.97
CA LEU A 118 -21.59 0.90 4.24
C LEU A 118 -21.26 0.94 2.74
N SER A 119 -19.98 0.80 2.40
CA SER A 119 -19.55 0.71 1.01
C SER A 119 -20.04 -0.59 0.38
N ALA A 120 -20.03 -1.72 1.10
CA ALA A 120 -20.50 -3.00 0.56
C ALA A 120 -22.00 -3.04 0.27
N THR A 121 -22.84 -2.24 0.95
CA THR A 121 -24.28 -2.17 0.65
C THR A 121 -24.60 -1.35 -0.59
N THR A 122 -23.66 -0.52 -1.04
CA THR A 122 -23.93 0.59 -1.95
C THR A 122 -23.10 0.51 -3.21
N ALA A 123 -21.83 0.15 -3.07
CA ALA A 123 -20.88 0.09 -4.15
C ALA A 123 -21.21 -1.10 -5.07
N ARG A 124 -21.39 -0.82 -6.35
CA ARG A 124 -21.64 -1.83 -7.37
C ARG A 124 -20.43 -1.95 -8.30
N THR A 125 -20.07 -3.18 -8.64
CA THR A 125 -19.04 -3.47 -9.62
C THR A 125 -19.67 -3.58 -11.01
N GLU A 126 -19.43 -2.59 -11.86
CA GLU A 126 -19.85 -2.62 -13.26
C GLU A 126 -18.69 -3.01 -14.18
N VAL A 127 -19.00 -3.75 -15.24
CA VAL A 127 -18.01 -4.18 -16.23
C VAL A 127 -17.87 -3.08 -17.27
N HIS A 128 -16.75 -2.37 -17.24
CA HIS A 128 -16.43 -1.32 -18.19
C HIS A 128 -15.64 -1.93 -19.35
N LEU A 129 -16.12 -1.80 -20.60
CA LEU A 129 -15.50 -2.38 -21.80
C LEU A 129 -15.29 -1.29 -22.86
N GLY A 130 -14.29 -1.49 -23.74
CA GLY A 130 -14.06 -0.61 -24.88
C GLY A 130 -13.91 0.86 -24.49
N SER A 131 -14.81 1.72 -24.98
CA SER A 131 -14.81 3.16 -24.73
C SER A 131 -14.96 3.52 -23.26
N ASP A 132 -15.67 2.71 -22.48
CA ASP A 132 -16.02 3.02 -21.10
C ASP A 132 -14.82 2.79 -20.15
N ALA A 133 -13.80 2.06 -20.62
CA ALA A 133 -12.53 1.88 -19.91
C ALA A 133 -11.48 2.95 -20.25
N LEU A 134 -11.69 3.76 -21.31
CA LEU A 134 -10.74 4.78 -21.76
C LEU A 134 -10.54 5.96 -20.80
N PRO A 135 -11.55 6.44 -20.04
CA PRO A 135 -11.33 7.50 -19.07
C PRO A 135 -10.22 7.18 -18.08
N LEU A 136 -10.15 5.92 -17.62
CA LEU A 136 -9.10 5.48 -16.70
C LEU A 136 -7.71 5.43 -17.37
N VAL A 137 -7.64 5.05 -18.64
CA VAL A 137 -6.39 5.09 -19.43
C VAL A 137 -5.86 6.53 -19.46
N TRP A 138 -6.70 7.50 -19.80
CA TRP A 138 -6.29 8.90 -19.92
C TRP A 138 -5.89 9.50 -18.58
N ILE A 139 -6.65 9.24 -17.51
CA ILE A 139 -6.28 9.68 -16.15
C ILE A 139 -4.93 9.11 -15.75
N THR A 140 -4.73 7.80 -15.96
CA THR A 140 -3.46 7.13 -15.64
C THR A 140 -2.31 7.73 -16.45
N ALA A 141 -2.52 7.98 -17.75
CA ALA A 141 -1.52 8.59 -18.62
C ALA A 141 -1.13 10.01 -18.15
N VAL A 142 -2.11 10.84 -17.76
CA VAL A 142 -1.86 12.18 -17.22
C VAL A 142 -1.08 12.12 -15.90
N VAL A 143 -1.46 11.23 -14.98
CA VAL A 143 -0.77 11.05 -13.70
C VAL A 143 0.67 10.57 -13.92
N VAL A 144 0.88 9.63 -14.83
CA VAL A 144 2.23 9.16 -15.22
C VAL A 144 3.03 10.30 -15.86
N ALA A 145 2.45 11.06 -16.78
CA ALA A 145 3.13 12.18 -17.43
C ALA A 145 3.52 13.28 -16.41
N ALA A 146 2.65 13.58 -15.45
CA ALA A 146 2.95 14.49 -14.35
C ALA A 146 4.10 13.96 -13.47
N GLY A 147 4.09 12.65 -13.16
CA GLY A 147 5.19 12.00 -12.47
C GLY A 147 6.52 12.11 -13.23
N LEU A 148 6.54 11.74 -14.52
CA LEU A 148 7.73 11.87 -15.35
C LEU A 148 8.22 13.32 -15.44
N SER A 149 7.30 14.28 -15.49
CA SER A 149 7.65 15.71 -15.44
C SER A 149 8.37 16.06 -14.13
N ILE A 150 7.94 15.50 -12.99
CA ILE A 150 8.65 15.69 -11.72
C ILE A 150 10.10 15.20 -11.82
N MET A 151 10.34 14.04 -12.45
CA MET A 151 11.70 13.51 -12.63
C MET A 151 12.59 14.40 -13.51
N VAL A 152 12.01 15.04 -14.53
CA VAL A 152 12.75 15.88 -15.48
C VAL A 152 13.02 17.27 -14.90
N PHE A 153 12.03 17.88 -14.25
CA PHE A 153 12.12 19.28 -13.80
C PHE A 153 12.71 19.43 -12.40
N PHE A 154 12.61 18.41 -11.54
CA PHE A 154 13.16 18.47 -10.18
C PHE A 154 14.38 17.57 -10.04
N ARG A 155 15.57 18.18 -9.90
CA ARG A 155 16.79 17.44 -9.54
C ARG A 155 16.71 16.83 -8.13
N SER A 156 16.02 17.51 -7.22
CA SER A 156 15.76 17.08 -5.85
C SER A 156 14.33 17.46 -5.46
N ALA A 157 13.37 16.58 -5.77
CA ALA A 157 11.98 16.80 -5.42
C ALA A 157 11.78 16.74 -3.88
N PRO A 158 10.97 17.64 -3.29
CA PRO A 158 10.63 17.56 -1.87
C PRO A 158 9.98 16.21 -1.53
N GLN A 159 10.28 15.67 -0.34
CA GLN A 159 9.78 14.37 0.10
C GLN A 159 8.24 14.26 -0.02
N LEU A 160 7.50 15.30 0.36
CA LEU A 160 6.04 15.33 0.27
C LEU A 160 5.54 15.23 -1.16
N VAL A 161 6.22 15.86 -2.13
CA VAL A 161 5.84 15.78 -3.55
C VAL A 161 5.99 14.35 -4.06
N LEU A 162 7.09 13.68 -3.71
CA LEU A 162 7.32 12.28 -4.08
C LEU A 162 6.27 11.34 -3.46
N ILE A 163 5.90 11.57 -2.19
CA ILE A 163 4.85 10.81 -1.51
C ILE A 163 3.49 11.01 -2.18
N MET A 164 3.12 12.24 -2.50
CA MET A 164 1.84 12.55 -3.17
C MET A 164 1.80 11.93 -4.58
N ALA A 165 2.87 12.06 -5.35
CA ALA A 165 2.97 11.47 -6.68
C ALA A 165 2.90 9.94 -6.65
N ALA A 166 3.64 9.30 -5.74
CA ALA A 166 3.59 7.86 -5.54
C ALA A 166 2.20 7.37 -5.13
N GLY A 167 1.55 8.04 -4.17
CA GLY A 167 0.20 7.70 -3.74
C GLY A 167 -0.83 7.80 -4.86
N LEU A 168 -0.76 8.83 -5.70
CA LEU A 168 -1.66 8.99 -6.84
C LEU A 168 -1.42 7.95 -7.93
N LEU A 169 -0.15 7.58 -8.17
CA LEU A 169 0.21 6.49 -9.08
C LEU A 169 -0.33 5.15 -8.57
N PHE A 170 -0.19 4.87 -7.27
CA PHE A 170 -0.73 3.63 -6.69
C PHE A 170 -2.26 3.59 -6.66
N ALA A 171 -2.93 4.73 -6.49
CA ALA A 171 -4.38 4.80 -6.67
C ALA A 171 -4.81 4.42 -8.09
N CYS A 172 -4.04 4.85 -9.10
CA CYS A 172 -4.24 4.41 -10.48
C CYS A 172 -3.96 2.91 -10.63
N VAL A 173 -2.90 2.38 -10.03
CA VAL A 173 -2.58 0.94 -10.02
C VAL A 173 -3.73 0.11 -9.43
N ALA A 174 -4.24 0.51 -8.28
CA ALA A 174 -5.37 -0.14 -7.62
C ALA A 174 -6.62 -0.19 -8.51
N THR A 175 -6.97 0.96 -9.10
CA THR A 175 -8.18 1.10 -9.93
C THR A 175 -8.05 0.36 -11.26
N ASN A 176 -6.87 0.42 -11.91
CA ASN A 176 -6.59 -0.34 -13.13
C ASN A 176 -6.57 -1.85 -12.86
N THR A 177 -6.00 -2.26 -11.72
CA THR A 177 -6.03 -3.67 -11.31
C THR A 177 -7.46 -4.14 -11.14
N HIS A 178 -8.31 -3.37 -10.44
CA HIS A 178 -9.73 -3.68 -10.32
C HIS A 178 -10.40 -3.82 -11.69
N LEU A 179 -10.32 -2.79 -12.54
CA LEU A 179 -10.94 -2.79 -13.86
C LEU A 179 -10.47 -3.96 -14.74
N VAL A 180 -9.15 -4.18 -14.86
CA VAL A 180 -8.58 -5.26 -15.67
C VAL A 180 -8.97 -6.62 -15.11
N SER A 181 -9.01 -6.78 -13.80
CA SER A 181 -9.38 -8.06 -13.17
C SER A 181 -10.86 -8.37 -13.36
N VAL A 182 -11.73 -7.34 -13.30
CA VAL A 182 -13.16 -7.47 -13.62
C VAL A 182 -13.36 -7.85 -15.08
N GLN A 183 -12.67 -7.18 -16.02
CA GLN A 183 -12.70 -7.53 -17.45
C GLN A 183 -12.27 -8.97 -17.67
N LEU A 184 -11.11 -9.36 -17.12
CA LEU A 184 -10.55 -10.70 -17.29
C LEU A 184 -11.49 -11.79 -16.76
N LEU A 185 -12.00 -11.64 -15.53
CA LEU A 185 -12.80 -12.68 -14.88
C LEU A 185 -14.26 -12.72 -15.33
N ARG A 186 -14.84 -11.60 -15.77
CA ARG A 186 -16.27 -11.53 -16.13
C ARG A 186 -16.52 -11.48 -17.63
N ALA A 187 -15.60 -10.95 -18.42
CA ALA A 187 -15.76 -10.74 -19.86
C ALA A 187 -14.78 -11.55 -20.72
N GLY A 188 -13.65 -11.98 -20.16
CA GLY A 188 -12.65 -12.80 -20.86
C GLY A 188 -11.38 -12.03 -21.25
N LEU A 189 -10.37 -12.76 -21.73
CA LEU A 189 -9.05 -12.21 -22.09
C LEU A 189 -9.09 -11.26 -23.29
N ASP A 190 -9.99 -11.51 -24.24
CA ASP A 190 -10.21 -10.71 -25.44
C ASP A 190 -10.77 -9.32 -25.13
N GLN A 191 -11.47 -9.19 -24.00
CA GLN A 191 -12.09 -7.96 -23.54
C GLN A 191 -11.18 -7.12 -22.63
N VAL A 192 -9.97 -7.60 -22.34
CA VAL A 192 -9.00 -6.89 -21.52
C VAL A 192 -8.46 -5.68 -22.27
N THR A 193 -8.58 -4.50 -21.66
CA THR A 193 -8.02 -3.26 -22.17
C THR A 193 -6.53 -3.22 -21.90
N TRP A 194 -5.72 -3.70 -22.85
CA TRP A 194 -4.25 -3.77 -22.71
C TRP A 194 -3.56 -2.44 -22.41
N LEU A 195 -4.14 -1.31 -22.83
CA LEU A 195 -3.63 0.01 -22.46
C LEU A 195 -3.68 0.26 -20.94
N ASN A 196 -4.72 -0.21 -20.24
CA ASN A 196 -4.80 -0.14 -18.78
C ASN A 196 -3.75 -1.06 -18.13
N VAL A 197 -3.43 -2.20 -18.75
CA VAL A 197 -2.36 -3.10 -18.28
C VAL A 197 -0.98 -2.43 -18.41
N VAL A 198 -0.71 -1.77 -19.54
CA VAL A 198 0.53 -1.01 -19.71
C VAL A 198 0.61 0.16 -18.73
N GLY A 199 -0.49 0.91 -18.57
CA GLY A 199 -0.59 2.00 -17.59
C GLY A 199 -0.34 1.52 -16.16
N LEU A 200 -0.92 0.38 -15.79
CA LEU A 200 -0.70 -0.29 -14.50
C LEU A 200 0.78 -0.60 -14.25
N ILE A 201 1.47 -1.19 -15.24
CA ILE A 201 2.89 -1.57 -15.11
C ILE A 201 3.76 -0.31 -14.97
N VAL A 202 3.54 0.69 -15.82
CA VAL A 202 4.30 1.95 -15.80
C VAL A 202 4.07 2.71 -14.50
N ALA A 203 2.82 2.82 -14.05
CA ALA A 203 2.48 3.47 -12.78
C ALA A 203 3.08 2.74 -11.58
N THR A 204 3.11 1.40 -11.59
CA THR A 204 3.75 0.60 -10.55
C THR A 204 5.26 0.86 -10.49
N ALA A 205 5.93 0.86 -11.64
CA ALA A 205 7.37 1.11 -11.72
C ALA A 205 7.73 2.53 -11.25
N LEU A 206 7.02 3.53 -11.76
CA LEU A 206 7.24 4.94 -11.43
C LEU A 206 6.88 5.25 -9.97
N GLY A 207 5.76 4.73 -9.48
CA GLY A 207 5.34 4.88 -8.09
C GLY A 207 6.37 4.26 -7.14
N SER A 208 6.84 3.05 -7.43
CA SER A 208 7.90 2.39 -6.67
C SER A 208 9.18 3.22 -6.67
N TRP A 209 9.59 3.78 -7.81
CA TRP A 209 10.74 4.67 -7.90
C TRP A 209 10.60 5.89 -6.98
N PHE A 210 9.44 6.54 -6.97
CA PHE A 210 9.18 7.68 -6.08
C PHE A 210 9.16 7.30 -4.60
N VAL A 211 8.66 6.13 -4.24
CA VAL A 211 8.76 5.64 -2.86
C VAL A 211 10.22 5.51 -2.43
N GLN A 212 11.08 4.94 -3.28
CA GLN A 212 12.52 4.80 -2.97
C GLN A 212 13.18 6.18 -2.82
N ASN A 213 12.86 7.14 -3.69
CA ASN A 213 13.38 8.50 -3.59
C ASN A 213 12.84 9.24 -2.37
N ALA A 214 11.58 9.02 -1.99
CA ALA A 214 10.97 9.61 -0.80
C ALA A 214 11.62 9.06 0.49
N TYR A 215 12.03 7.80 0.50
CA TYR A 215 12.80 7.21 1.61
C TYR A 215 14.21 7.81 1.72
N ALA A 216 14.82 8.18 0.60
CA ALA A 216 16.12 8.85 0.59
C ALA A 216 16.02 10.33 0.99
N ALA A 217 14.92 11.00 0.64
CA ALA A 217 14.73 12.44 0.87
C ALA A 217 14.26 12.82 2.29
N GLY A 218 13.86 11.86 3.13
CA GLY A 218 13.43 12.17 4.48
C GLY A 218 13.01 10.97 5.33
N PRO A 219 12.32 11.20 6.47
CA PRO A 219 11.96 10.14 7.42
C PRO A 219 11.03 9.09 6.80
N PRO A 220 11.34 7.79 6.87
CA PRO A 220 10.49 6.72 6.34
C PRO A 220 9.06 6.70 6.88
N GLU A 221 8.89 7.17 8.10
CA GLU A 221 7.61 7.25 8.79
C GLU A 221 6.65 8.18 8.07
N MET A 222 7.17 9.27 7.49
CA MET A 222 6.38 10.22 6.71
C MET A 222 5.94 9.60 5.38
N VAL A 223 6.79 8.77 4.77
CA VAL A 223 6.47 8.05 3.52
C VAL A 223 5.34 7.05 3.76
N ILE A 224 5.45 6.22 4.79
CA ILE A 224 4.43 5.22 5.13
C ILE A 224 3.12 5.91 5.52
N ALA A 225 3.18 6.93 6.39
CA ALA A 225 1.98 7.66 6.81
C ALA A 225 1.29 8.40 5.66
N GLY A 226 2.07 8.99 4.73
CA GLY A 226 1.50 9.69 3.59
C GLY A 226 0.88 8.74 2.56
N LEU A 227 1.59 7.67 2.20
CA LEU A 227 1.08 6.67 1.25
C LEU A 227 -0.19 5.99 1.75
N THR A 228 -0.26 5.68 3.05
CA THR A 228 -1.45 5.05 3.65
C THR A 228 -2.71 5.93 3.66
N VAL A 229 -2.58 7.23 3.40
CA VAL A 229 -3.71 8.15 3.27
C VAL A 229 -4.01 8.42 1.81
N VAL A 230 -3.00 8.82 1.05
CA VAL A 230 -3.17 9.31 -0.32
C VAL A 230 -3.64 8.18 -1.23
N ASP A 231 -3.10 6.97 -1.08
CA ASP A 231 -3.44 5.84 -1.93
C ASP A 231 -4.91 5.38 -1.75
N PRO A 232 -5.40 5.07 -0.52
CA PRO A 232 -6.82 4.73 -0.35
C PRO A 232 -7.78 5.84 -0.75
N ILE A 233 -7.46 7.11 -0.46
CA ILE A 233 -8.31 8.24 -0.87
C ILE A 233 -8.38 8.32 -2.39
N GLY A 234 -7.23 8.25 -3.07
CA GLY A 234 -7.17 8.27 -4.53
C GLY A 234 -7.95 7.12 -5.14
N ALA A 235 -7.80 5.91 -4.61
CA ALA A 235 -8.52 4.73 -5.11
C ALA A 235 -10.03 4.83 -4.91
N VAL A 236 -10.49 5.33 -3.75
CA VAL A 236 -11.92 5.58 -3.48
C VAL A 236 -12.48 6.65 -4.41
N VAL A 237 -11.75 7.74 -4.65
CA VAL A 237 -12.17 8.81 -5.57
C VAL A 237 -12.23 8.30 -7.02
N LEU A 238 -11.22 7.57 -7.47
CA LEU A 238 -11.21 7.00 -8.82
C LEU A 238 -12.31 5.94 -8.98
N GLY A 239 -12.51 5.06 -8.00
CA GLY A 239 -13.60 4.08 -8.03
C GLY A 239 -14.99 4.73 -8.03
N SER A 240 -15.20 5.76 -7.22
CA SER A 240 -16.49 6.46 -7.16
C SER A 240 -16.80 7.27 -8.42
N VAL A 241 -15.84 8.05 -8.92
CA VAL A 241 -16.06 9.00 -10.03
C VAL A 241 -15.87 8.36 -11.39
N VAL A 242 -14.84 7.52 -11.56
CA VAL A 242 -14.45 6.98 -12.87
C VAL A 242 -15.15 5.66 -13.15
N LEU A 243 -15.25 4.78 -12.14
CA LEU A 243 -15.94 3.48 -12.27
C LEU A 243 -17.42 3.57 -11.88
N GLY A 244 -17.89 4.74 -11.46
CA GLY A 244 -19.29 4.94 -11.10
C GLY A 244 -19.79 4.08 -9.93
N GLU A 245 -18.89 3.61 -9.05
CA GLU A 245 -19.23 2.59 -8.03
C GLU A 245 -20.35 3.04 -7.07
N VAL A 246 -20.50 4.35 -6.84
CA VAL A 246 -21.52 4.97 -5.96
C VAL A 246 -22.52 5.85 -6.72
N SER A 247 -22.65 5.67 -8.03
CA SER A 247 -23.58 6.44 -8.87
C SER A 247 -25.05 6.35 -8.41
N ALA A 248 -25.44 5.21 -7.82
CA ALA A 248 -26.79 4.99 -7.28
C ALA A 248 -26.94 5.31 -5.78
N ALA A 249 -25.89 5.84 -5.12
CA ALA A 249 -25.88 6.08 -3.68
C ALA A 249 -26.60 7.40 -3.32
N PRO A 250 -27.41 7.44 -2.25
CA PRO A 250 -27.95 8.71 -1.75
C PRO A 250 -26.83 9.58 -1.16
N VAL A 251 -26.90 10.90 -1.39
CA VAL A 251 -25.84 11.87 -1.03
C VAL A 251 -25.43 11.80 0.44
N TRP A 252 -26.40 11.63 1.35
CA TRP A 252 -26.10 11.53 2.78
C TRP A 252 -25.21 10.32 3.10
N LEU A 253 -25.37 9.21 2.39
CA LEU A 253 -24.59 7.99 2.59
C LEU A 253 -23.16 8.17 2.06
N ILE A 254 -23.00 8.90 0.94
CA ILE A 254 -21.68 9.30 0.43
C ILE A 254 -20.94 10.15 1.47
N VAL A 255 -21.62 11.10 2.12
CA VAL A 255 -21.03 11.93 3.19
C VAL A 255 -20.58 11.07 4.38
N VAL A 256 -21.41 10.11 4.81
CA VAL A 256 -21.05 9.19 5.91
C VAL A 256 -19.89 8.28 5.53
N ILE A 257 -19.86 7.75 4.31
CA ILE A 257 -18.75 6.95 3.78
C ILE A 257 -17.47 7.78 3.73
N ALA A 258 -17.54 9.03 3.25
CA ALA A 258 -16.38 9.93 3.22
C ALA A 258 -15.86 10.24 4.64
N ALA A 259 -16.75 10.52 5.60
CA ALA A 259 -16.38 10.81 6.98
C ALA A 259 -15.75 9.59 7.69
N THR A 260 -16.34 8.40 7.51
CA THR A 260 -15.80 7.16 8.08
C THR A 260 -14.49 6.75 7.42
N GLY A 261 -14.34 7.00 6.11
CA GLY A 261 -13.09 6.82 5.37
C GLY A 261 -11.98 7.73 5.89
N LEU A 262 -12.29 9.00 6.17
CA LEU A 262 -11.33 9.93 6.77
C LEU A 262 -10.87 9.44 8.15
N VAL A 263 -11.79 8.99 9.01
CA VAL A 263 -11.45 8.42 10.32
C VAL A 263 -10.58 7.18 10.18
N ALA A 264 -10.86 6.30 9.22
CA ALA A 264 -10.04 5.13 8.92
C ALA A 264 -8.62 5.53 8.49
N CYS A 265 -8.48 6.46 7.54
CA CYS A 265 -7.19 6.98 7.10
C CYS A 265 -6.39 7.59 8.26
N LEU A 266 -7.03 8.39 9.12
CA LEU A 266 -6.41 8.95 10.32
C LEU A 266 -5.97 7.85 11.30
N GLY A 267 -6.78 6.80 11.47
CA GLY A 267 -6.43 5.63 12.27
C GLY A 267 -5.15 4.94 11.78
N VAL A 268 -5.00 4.76 10.47
CA VAL A 268 -3.79 4.17 9.87
C VAL A 268 -2.57 5.07 10.03
N VAL A 269 -2.73 6.39 9.90
CA VAL A 269 -1.64 7.36 10.16
C VAL A 269 -1.17 7.27 11.60
N VAL A 270 -2.09 7.22 12.55
CA VAL A 270 -1.74 7.07 13.97
C VAL A 270 -1.05 5.72 14.17
N LEU A 271 -1.58 4.63 13.59
CA LEU A 271 -0.99 3.30 13.72
C LEU A 271 0.43 3.23 13.17
N SER A 272 0.69 3.82 12.00
CA SER A 272 2.02 3.85 11.37
C SER A 272 3.05 4.65 12.20
N ARG A 273 2.65 5.78 12.80
CA ARG A 273 3.53 6.58 13.66
C ARG A 273 3.84 5.92 15.01
N TYR A 274 2.91 5.13 15.54
CA TYR A 274 3.06 4.48 16.83
C TYR A 274 3.49 3.01 16.73
N HIS A 275 3.75 2.51 15.52
CA HIS A 275 4.23 1.16 15.30
C HIS A 275 5.58 0.95 16.04
N PRO A 276 5.72 -0.08 16.88
CA PRO A 276 6.93 -0.26 17.70
C PRO A 276 8.22 -0.40 16.86
N ASP A 277 8.17 -1.12 15.73
CA ASP A 277 9.33 -1.25 14.82
C ASP A 277 9.84 0.09 14.27
N VAL A 278 8.96 1.08 14.11
CA VAL A 278 9.34 2.45 13.71
C VAL A 278 10.11 3.13 14.84
N LYS A 279 9.60 3.01 16.07
CA LYS A 279 10.23 3.62 17.25
C LYS A 279 11.57 2.98 17.59
N ASP A 280 11.69 1.66 17.45
CA ASP A 280 12.93 0.94 17.73
C ASP A 280 14.00 1.29 16.69
N ARG A 281 13.63 1.43 15.41
CA ARG A 281 14.53 1.96 14.36
C ARG A 281 14.91 3.41 14.58
N GLU A 282 13.98 4.26 15.02
CA GLU A 282 14.29 5.67 15.34
C GLU A 282 15.26 5.75 16.52
N HIS A 283 15.07 4.92 17.55
CA HIS A 283 15.98 4.84 18.69
C HIS A 283 17.37 4.38 18.26
N GLN A 284 17.48 3.32 17.46
CA GLN A 284 18.76 2.85 16.93
C GLN A 284 19.46 3.91 16.07
N ARG A 285 18.73 4.64 15.20
CA ARG A 285 19.30 5.74 14.41
C ARG A 285 19.79 6.90 15.27
N ARG A 286 19.07 7.25 16.34
CA ARG A 286 19.49 8.29 17.29
C ARG A 286 20.76 7.87 18.04
N VAL A 287 20.86 6.61 18.44
CA VAL A 287 22.05 6.07 19.09
C VAL A 287 23.25 6.10 18.13
N ALA A 288 23.09 5.61 16.89
CA ALA A 288 24.16 5.61 15.89
C ALA A 288 24.67 7.03 15.56
N ARG A 289 23.78 8.01 15.37
CA ARG A 289 24.19 9.42 15.15
C ARG A 289 24.95 10.01 16.32
N ARG A 290 24.61 9.60 17.55
CA ARG A 290 25.31 10.07 18.76
C ARG A 290 26.69 9.44 18.89
N THR A 291 26.86 8.20 18.43
CA THR A 291 28.16 7.52 18.39
C THR A 291 29.09 8.16 17.36
N ASP A 292 28.61 8.42 16.13
CA ASP A 292 29.40 9.11 15.08
C ASP A 292 29.91 10.49 15.54
N GLN A 293 29.04 11.28 16.20
CA GLN A 293 29.42 12.60 16.72
C GLN A 293 30.47 12.55 17.84
N LEU A 294 30.57 11.45 18.59
CA LEU A 294 31.57 11.31 19.66
C LEU A 294 32.93 10.92 19.09
N THR A 295 32.97 10.08 18.05
CA THR A 295 34.19 9.72 17.32
C THR A 295 34.81 10.91 16.57
N ASP A 296 33.99 11.77 15.95
CA ASP A 296 34.49 12.98 15.27
C ASP A 296 35.11 14.01 16.24
N THR A 297 34.70 14.03 17.51
CA THR A 297 35.25 14.94 18.53
C THR A 297 36.51 14.42 19.23
N GLU A 298 36.83 13.12 19.10
CA GLU A 298 38.05 12.54 19.67
C GLU A 298 39.22 12.57 18.67
N GLU A 299 38.95 12.73 17.36
CA GLU A 299 39.97 12.86 16.30
C GLU A 299 40.35 14.31 15.93
N SER A 300 39.67 15.32 16.51
CA SER A 300 39.94 16.76 16.30
C SER A 300 40.74 17.39 17.44
#